data_AF-A0A9D8BSH6-F1
#
_entry.id   AF-A0A9D8BSH6-F1
#
_cell.length_a   1.000
_cell.length_b   1.000
_cell.length_c   1.000
_cell.angle_alpha   90.00
_cell.angle_beta   90.00
_cell.angle_gamma   90.00
#
_symmetry.space_group_name_H-M   'P 1'
#
loop_
_entity.id
_entity.type
_entity.pdbx_description
1 polymer ?
#
loop_
_entity_poly.entity_id
_entity_poly.type
_entity_poly.pdbx_seq_one_letter_code
_entity_poly.pdbx_strand_id
1 'polypeptide(L)'
;MKKENLPAGFPLHSNGFAYVAEDKKYYLKDNGKLDGDPREGAFAIEISTRNWKEGATTFAFFASIRPATGPFVAARRDFAVVVKEGRVVVEDLGDAVIAASQAIASFSVEPTTVEAGQKISLRAHLRGASVAALQLTDPYYIAERDTLPGFRFDAAKKKSLLAVDRKPDSDSIVLELDTRGWPAGVRHFVANAVGQSGRSVDYRNFAIKVRGPRDRFRVTVEASSPFAAGTHFEKFVQLRDGTLLCAEKFSTDGGRTWQGDTGGFGVGGVHLKNGRVVGFAYRCLPIEGREGWYVADRFVSSDNGRRFDKSRAEFHVPEAKAAMGHALHLGPLFMRSIIERGDGSLAAFMAGWFKSDEALCPYGKGRPYSRSYVCESSDGGRTWRYLTTIAYAHIGSEGYNEGSMRRLPNGEWLAVMRTGNANDFNCQDNPIMWSVSRDEGATWSEPARTGVAGAFPSLAVLPDGVAVMSYGRPGAMIAFSADGGRTWTDPTCVDATPGSGYTDVVGVGPGELLVGFGAQNFLDPTTGERDSMLRLARVRYERETARKK
;
A
#
# COMPACT_ATOMS: atom_id res chain seq x y z
N MET A 1 -30.19 -2.43 -15.80
CA MET A 1 -31.39 -1.84 -16.46
C MET A 1 -32.56 -2.80 -16.33
N LYS A 2 -33.82 -2.33 -16.36
CA LYS A 2 -34.98 -3.22 -16.58
C LYS A 2 -34.93 -3.75 -18.02
N LYS A 3 -35.34 -5.02 -18.24
CA LYS A 3 -35.26 -5.73 -19.55
C LYS A 3 -35.91 -4.96 -20.70
N GLU A 4 -36.94 -4.17 -20.40
CA GLU A 4 -37.73 -3.35 -21.33
C GLU A 4 -37.00 -2.09 -21.85
N ASN A 5 -35.82 -1.77 -21.29
CA ASN A 5 -35.02 -0.61 -21.68
C ASN A 5 -33.70 -0.99 -22.37
N LEU A 6 -33.54 -2.25 -22.76
CA LEU A 6 -32.33 -2.69 -23.46
C LEU A 6 -32.39 -2.33 -24.95
N PRO A 7 -31.29 -1.83 -25.55
CA PRO A 7 -31.22 -1.63 -26.99
C PRO A 7 -31.43 -2.95 -27.74
N ALA A 8 -32.10 -2.90 -28.89
CA ALA A 8 -32.21 -4.05 -29.78
C ALA A 8 -30.80 -4.52 -30.20
N GLY A 9 -30.60 -5.84 -30.34
CA GLY A 9 -29.31 -6.44 -30.71
C GLY A 9 -28.49 -7.04 -29.56
N PHE A 10 -28.98 -6.96 -28.31
CA PHE A 10 -28.29 -7.49 -27.13
C PHE A 10 -29.12 -8.57 -26.41
N PRO A 11 -29.21 -9.78 -26.99
CA PRO A 11 -30.20 -10.79 -26.57
C PRO A 11 -29.91 -11.43 -25.21
N LEU A 12 -28.68 -11.34 -24.70
CA LEU A 12 -28.27 -11.99 -23.46
C LEU A 12 -28.09 -10.96 -22.34
N HIS A 13 -28.65 -11.24 -21.16
CA HIS A 13 -28.51 -10.40 -19.98
C HIS A 13 -27.92 -11.21 -18.83
N SER A 14 -26.81 -10.73 -18.26
CA SER A 14 -26.10 -11.37 -17.16
C SER A 14 -25.37 -10.31 -16.33
N ASN A 15 -25.28 -10.49 -15.02
CA ASN A 15 -24.54 -9.59 -14.11
C ASN A 15 -24.87 -8.09 -14.26
N GLY A 16 -26.11 -7.75 -14.64
CA GLY A 16 -26.57 -6.37 -14.83
C GLY A 16 -26.17 -5.72 -16.17
N PHE A 17 -25.55 -6.48 -17.08
CA PHE A 17 -25.16 -6.04 -18.42
C PHE A 17 -25.92 -6.79 -19.51
N ALA A 18 -26.08 -6.14 -20.67
CA ALA A 18 -26.62 -6.75 -21.88
C ALA A 18 -25.49 -6.98 -22.89
N TYR A 19 -25.53 -8.13 -23.56
CA TYR A 19 -24.46 -8.61 -24.42
C TYR A 19 -25.00 -8.97 -25.80
N VAL A 20 -24.18 -8.69 -26.81
CA VAL A 20 -24.25 -9.43 -28.05
C VAL A 20 -23.89 -10.88 -27.72
N ALA A 21 -24.67 -11.83 -28.22
CA ALA A 21 -24.43 -13.23 -27.97
C ALA A 21 -24.72 -14.10 -29.19
N GLU A 22 -23.92 -15.14 -29.33
CA GLU A 22 -24.11 -16.25 -30.26
C GLU A 22 -24.40 -17.52 -29.43
N ASP A 23 -25.43 -18.28 -29.80
CA ASP A 23 -25.77 -19.55 -29.12
C ASP A 23 -25.84 -19.43 -27.58
N LYS A 24 -26.41 -18.30 -27.09
CA LYS A 24 -26.53 -17.90 -25.67
C LYS A 24 -25.20 -17.64 -24.94
N LYS A 25 -24.10 -17.40 -25.66
CA LYS A 25 -22.77 -17.07 -25.12
C LYS A 25 -22.34 -15.69 -25.61
N TYR A 26 -21.78 -14.87 -24.71
CA TYR A 26 -21.21 -13.55 -25.03
C TYR A 26 -19.71 -13.59 -25.38
N TYR A 27 -19.13 -14.78 -25.43
CA TYR A 27 -17.74 -15.00 -25.88
C TYR A 27 -17.74 -15.23 -27.38
N LEU A 28 -17.82 -14.13 -28.14
CA LEU A 28 -17.73 -14.19 -29.60
C LEU A 28 -16.31 -14.59 -30.00
N LYS A 29 -16.20 -15.38 -31.06
CA LYS A 29 -14.92 -15.87 -31.57
C LYS A 29 -14.55 -15.06 -32.81
N ASP A 30 -13.28 -14.70 -32.91
CA ASP A 30 -12.62 -14.31 -34.17
C ASP A 30 -12.90 -15.41 -35.22
N ASN A 31 -13.35 -15.00 -36.40
CA ASN A 31 -13.84 -15.88 -37.47
C ASN A 31 -15.03 -16.78 -37.06
N GLY A 32 -15.82 -16.34 -36.06
CA GLY A 32 -17.10 -16.95 -35.67
C GLY A 32 -18.27 -16.51 -36.56
N LYS A 33 -19.50 -16.99 -36.31
CA LYS A 33 -20.63 -16.71 -37.23
C LYS A 33 -21.07 -15.25 -37.22
N LEU A 34 -20.83 -14.54 -36.11
CA LEU A 34 -21.14 -13.11 -35.96
C LEU A 34 -19.96 -12.21 -36.35
N ASP A 35 -18.83 -12.77 -36.75
CA ASP A 35 -17.68 -11.99 -37.20
C ASP A 35 -17.81 -11.67 -38.69
N GLY A 36 -17.84 -10.38 -38.99
CA GLY A 36 -17.88 -9.84 -40.35
C GLY A 36 -16.50 -9.55 -40.95
N ASP A 37 -15.41 -9.70 -40.19
CA ASP A 37 -14.04 -9.47 -40.69
C ASP A 37 -13.28 -10.80 -40.79
N PRO A 38 -13.00 -11.30 -42.01
CA PRO A 38 -12.37 -12.61 -42.17
C PRO A 38 -10.85 -12.60 -41.93
N ARG A 39 -10.24 -11.46 -41.63
CA ARG A 39 -8.80 -11.38 -41.37
C ARG A 39 -8.50 -11.92 -39.98
N GLU A 40 -7.52 -12.82 -39.87
CA GLU A 40 -7.06 -13.31 -38.58
C GLU A 40 -6.63 -12.15 -37.66
N GLY A 41 -7.15 -12.14 -36.43
CA GLY A 41 -6.91 -11.08 -35.45
C GLY A 41 -7.74 -9.80 -35.67
N ALA A 42 -8.63 -9.77 -36.67
CA ALA A 42 -9.60 -8.73 -36.86
C ALA A 42 -11.00 -9.24 -36.49
N PHE A 43 -11.88 -8.34 -36.06
CA PHE A 43 -13.26 -8.69 -35.74
C PHE A 43 -14.17 -7.53 -36.11
N ALA A 44 -15.26 -7.81 -36.82
CA ALA A 44 -16.29 -6.82 -37.09
C ALA A 44 -17.67 -7.36 -36.72
N ILE A 45 -18.54 -6.49 -36.23
CA ILE A 45 -19.93 -6.84 -35.99
C ILE A 45 -20.85 -5.70 -36.41
N GLU A 46 -21.94 -6.06 -37.07
CA GLU A 46 -23.00 -5.14 -37.43
C GLU A 46 -24.17 -5.25 -36.43
N ILE A 47 -24.60 -4.10 -35.90
CA ILE A 47 -25.74 -4.03 -34.98
C ILE A 47 -26.72 -3.00 -35.54
N SER A 48 -27.96 -3.43 -35.78
CA SER A 48 -29.00 -2.50 -36.22
C SER A 48 -29.44 -1.61 -35.05
N THR A 49 -29.34 -0.29 -35.25
CA THR A 49 -29.85 0.74 -34.33
C THR A 49 -31.31 1.10 -34.61
N ARG A 50 -31.97 0.38 -35.52
CA ARG A 50 -33.38 0.60 -35.84
C ARG A 50 -34.23 0.47 -34.57
N ASN A 51 -35.12 1.46 -34.34
CA ASN A 51 -36.01 1.56 -33.17
C ASN A 51 -35.31 1.78 -31.83
N TRP A 52 -34.02 2.13 -31.82
CA TRP A 52 -33.40 2.62 -30.59
C TRP A 52 -34.05 3.94 -30.17
N LYS A 53 -34.25 4.11 -28.86
CA LYS A 53 -34.77 5.37 -28.30
C LYS A 53 -33.73 6.47 -28.47
N GLU A 54 -34.18 7.71 -28.63
CA GLU A 54 -33.27 8.86 -28.59
C GLU A 54 -32.48 8.91 -27.28
N GLY A 55 -31.22 9.32 -27.38
CA GLY A 55 -30.28 9.38 -26.26
C GLY A 55 -28.94 8.72 -26.57
N ALA A 56 -28.04 8.76 -25.57
CA ALA A 56 -26.73 8.15 -25.63
C ALA A 56 -26.75 6.78 -24.92
N THR A 57 -26.25 5.75 -25.60
CA THR A 57 -26.01 4.44 -24.99
C THR A 57 -24.52 4.11 -25.05
N THR A 58 -23.92 3.80 -23.91
CA THR A 58 -22.50 3.45 -23.80
C THR A 58 -22.28 1.95 -23.91
N PHE A 59 -21.29 1.57 -24.70
CA PHE A 59 -20.86 0.20 -24.94
C PHE A 59 -19.38 0.02 -24.59
N ALA A 60 -19.01 -1.24 -24.36
CA ALA A 60 -17.64 -1.66 -24.15
C ALA A 60 -17.35 -2.86 -25.04
N PHE A 61 -16.29 -2.76 -25.84
CA PHE A 61 -15.78 -3.83 -26.68
C PHE A 61 -14.56 -4.45 -26.02
N PHE A 62 -14.59 -5.77 -25.78
CA PHE A 62 -13.51 -6.51 -25.14
C PHE A 62 -12.94 -7.55 -26.09
N ALA A 63 -11.64 -7.53 -26.31
CA ALA A 63 -10.90 -8.61 -26.95
C ALA A 63 -10.01 -9.28 -25.90
N SER A 64 -9.96 -10.61 -25.86
CA SER A 64 -9.08 -11.33 -24.94
C SER A 64 -8.49 -12.57 -25.58
N ILE A 65 -7.33 -13.00 -25.09
CA ILE A 65 -6.68 -14.23 -25.56
C ILE A 65 -7.26 -15.51 -24.94
N ARG A 66 -8.38 -15.44 -24.21
CA ARG A 66 -8.98 -16.66 -23.63
C ARG A 66 -9.72 -17.45 -24.71
N PRO A 67 -9.58 -18.79 -24.75
CA PRO A 67 -8.97 -19.67 -23.75
C PRO A 67 -7.50 -20.07 -24.02
N ALA A 68 -6.52 -19.17 -23.84
CA ALA A 68 -5.09 -19.52 -23.76
C ALA A 68 -4.60 -19.77 -22.32
N THR A 69 -3.56 -20.60 -22.18
CA THR A 69 -2.78 -20.77 -20.93
C THR A 69 -1.90 -19.55 -20.66
N GLY A 70 -1.66 -19.22 -19.39
CA GLY A 70 -0.85 -18.05 -19.00
C GLY A 70 -1.64 -16.80 -18.58
N PRO A 71 -0.98 -15.64 -18.46
CA PRO A 71 -1.61 -14.39 -18.01
C PRO A 71 -2.86 -14.04 -18.82
N PHE A 72 -3.84 -13.41 -18.18
CA PHE A 72 -5.00 -12.90 -18.90
C PHE A 72 -4.62 -11.60 -19.60
N VAL A 73 -4.60 -11.61 -20.93
CA VAL A 73 -4.41 -10.41 -21.76
C VAL A 73 -5.74 -10.04 -22.38
N ALA A 74 -6.16 -8.80 -22.18
CA ALA A 74 -7.36 -8.27 -22.80
C ALA A 74 -7.17 -6.80 -23.20
N ALA A 75 -7.75 -6.42 -24.33
CA ALA A 75 -7.93 -5.05 -24.78
C ALA A 75 -9.39 -4.63 -24.58
N ARG A 76 -9.61 -3.35 -24.29
CA ARG A 76 -10.94 -2.79 -24.10
C ARG A 76 -11.04 -1.40 -24.72
N ARG A 77 -12.08 -1.20 -25.53
CA ARG A 77 -12.49 0.10 -26.11
C ARG A 77 -13.91 0.42 -25.68
N ASP A 78 -14.14 1.62 -25.15
CA ASP A 78 -15.48 2.09 -24.84
C ASP A 78 -15.94 3.06 -25.92
N PHE A 79 -17.21 3.00 -26.30
CA PHE A 79 -17.81 3.91 -27.28
C PHE A 79 -19.25 4.24 -26.90
N ALA A 80 -19.77 5.39 -27.33
CA ALA A 80 -21.18 5.72 -27.22
C ALA A 80 -21.82 5.67 -28.60
N VAL A 81 -23.06 5.21 -28.65
CA VAL A 81 -23.93 5.39 -29.81
C VAL A 81 -25.01 6.38 -29.39
N VAL A 82 -25.02 7.54 -30.04
CA VAL A 82 -25.97 8.61 -29.80
C VAL A 82 -27.00 8.61 -30.92
N VAL A 83 -28.27 8.37 -30.56
CA VAL A 83 -29.40 8.47 -31.48
C VAL A 83 -30.10 9.80 -31.22
N LYS A 84 -30.13 10.68 -32.22
CA LYS A 84 -30.78 11.99 -32.12
C LYS A 84 -31.30 12.44 -33.47
N GLU A 85 -32.57 12.85 -33.55
CA GLU A 85 -33.16 13.48 -34.74
C GLU A 85 -32.97 12.63 -36.02
N GLY A 86 -33.13 11.31 -35.89
CA GLY A 86 -32.97 10.36 -37.01
C GLY A 86 -31.52 10.15 -37.46
N ARG A 87 -30.53 10.69 -36.74
CA ARG A 87 -29.10 10.44 -36.97
C ARG A 87 -28.53 9.55 -35.87
N VAL A 88 -27.53 8.76 -36.25
CA VAL A 88 -26.75 7.93 -35.34
C VAL A 88 -25.31 8.39 -35.43
N VAL A 89 -24.75 8.81 -34.29
CA VAL A 89 -23.33 9.17 -34.16
C VAL A 89 -22.68 8.14 -33.26
N VAL A 90 -21.54 7.61 -33.68
CA VAL A 90 -20.68 6.78 -32.84
C VAL A 90 -19.55 7.66 -32.33
N GLU A 91 -19.47 7.80 -31.03
CA GLU A 91 -18.42 8.55 -30.34
C GLU A 91 -17.44 7.55 -29.72
N ASP A 92 -16.19 7.58 -30.15
CA ASP A 92 -15.12 6.84 -29.47
C ASP A 92 -14.88 7.47 -28.10
N LEU A 93 -15.10 6.71 -27.03
CA LEU A 93 -14.89 7.16 -25.65
C LEU A 93 -13.49 6.78 -25.15
N GLY A 94 -12.67 6.18 -26.01
CA GLY A 94 -11.26 5.87 -25.80
C GLY A 94 -10.96 4.51 -25.17
N ASP A 95 -9.66 4.27 -24.99
CA ASP A 95 -9.15 3.12 -24.23
C ASP A 95 -9.32 3.35 -22.72
N ALA A 96 -9.59 2.26 -21.99
CA ALA A 96 -9.48 2.26 -20.53
C ALA A 96 -8.03 2.08 -20.03
N VAL A 97 -7.03 2.10 -20.95
CA VAL A 97 -5.63 1.78 -20.63
C VAL A 97 -4.95 3.01 -20.01
N ILE A 98 -5.10 3.15 -18.69
CA ILE A 98 -4.46 4.22 -17.93
C ILE A 98 -2.91 4.12 -17.98
N ALA A 99 -2.37 2.91 -18.16
CA ALA A 99 -0.94 2.66 -18.07
C ALA A 99 -0.09 3.47 -19.08
N ALA A 100 -0.65 3.82 -20.24
CA ALA A 100 0.03 4.58 -21.31
C ALA A 100 -0.59 5.97 -21.55
N SER A 101 -1.56 6.38 -20.72
CA SER A 101 -2.29 7.62 -20.95
C SER A 101 -1.47 8.85 -20.56
N GLN A 102 -1.40 9.82 -21.46
CA GLN A 102 -0.80 11.14 -21.23
C GLN A 102 -1.86 12.25 -21.21
N ALA A 103 -3.11 11.90 -20.87
CA ALA A 103 -4.24 12.84 -20.88
C ALA A 103 -4.05 14.00 -19.90
N ILE A 104 -3.32 13.81 -18.80
CA ILE A 104 -2.85 14.90 -17.94
C ILE A 104 -1.42 15.27 -18.38
N ALA A 105 -1.26 16.37 -19.10
CA ALA A 105 0.03 16.87 -19.57
C ALA A 105 0.94 17.28 -18.41
N SER A 106 0.36 17.98 -17.43
CA SER A 106 1.04 18.36 -16.20
C SER A 106 0.04 18.52 -15.07
N PHE A 107 0.52 18.35 -13.84
CA PHE A 107 -0.29 18.41 -12.64
C PHE A 107 0.53 19.00 -11.50
N SER A 108 -0.01 19.99 -10.82
CA SER A 108 0.61 20.58 -9.64
C SER A 108 -0.44 20.88 -8.56
N VAL A 109 0.03 20.86 -7.31
CA VAL A 109 -0.78 21.18 -6.14
C VAL A 109 0.09 22.01 -5.21
N GLU A 110 -0.30 23.25 -4.96
CA GLU A 110 0.50 24.20 -4.19
C GLU A 110 -0.36 25.05 -3.25
N PRO A 111 0.00 25.17 -1.95
CA PRO A 111 1.06 24.42 -1.26
C PRO A 111 0.61 22.99 -0.89
N THR A 112 1.56 22.06 -0.74
CA THR A 112 1.27 20.68 -0.26
C THR A 112 1.25 20.55 1.25
N THR A 113 1.76 21.55 1.97
CA THR A 113 1.67 21.68 3.43
C THR A 113 1.07 23.03 3.79
N VAL A 114 0.00 23.03 4.57
CA VAL A 114 -0.80 24.22 4.87
C VAL A 114 -1.11 24.32 6.36
N GLU A 115 -1.35 25.55 6.83
CA GLU A 115 -2.02 25.77 8.11
C GLU A 115 -3.54 25.56 7.93
N ALA A 116 -4.26 25.21 9.00
CA ALA A 116 -5.70 24.97 8.92
C ALA A 116 -6.45 26.22 8.38
N GLY A 117 -7.24 26.02 7.32
CA GLY A 117 -8.01 27.09 6.68
C GLY A 117 -7.29 27.84 5.56
N GLN A 118 -6.01 27.56 5.30
CA GLN A 118 -5.31 28.08 4.14
C GLN A 118 -5.80 27.36 2.85
N LYS A 119 -5.87 28.11 1.75
CA LYS A 119 -6.28 27.58 0.44
C LYS A 119 -5.15 26.84 -0.27
N ILE A 120 -5.54 25.92 -1.14
CA ILE A 120 -4.65 25.12 -1.99
C ILE A 120 -5.11 25.26 -3.43
N SER A 121 -4.19 25.56 -4.34
CA SER A 121 -4.44 25.56 -5.78
C SER A 121 -4.00 24.22 -6.38
N LEU A 122 -4.93 23.49 -6.95
CA LEU A 122 -4.66 22.35 -7.83
C LEU A 122 -4.78 22.80 -9.29
N ARG A 123 -3.77 22.49 -10.11
CA ARG A 123 -3.78 22.77 -11.54
C ARG A 123 -3.48 21.50 -12.32
N ALA A 124 -4.34 21.18 -13.28
CA ALA A 124 -4.14 20.10 -14.24
C ALA A 124 -4.22 20.67 -15.65
N HIS A 125 -3.16 20.48 -16.44
CA HIS A 125 -3.19 20.74 -17.89
C HIS A 125 -3.51 19.43 -18.60
N LEU A 126 -4.43 19.48 -19.56
CA LEU A 126 -5.02 18.30 -20.19
C LEU A 126 -4.64 18.25 -21.67
N ARG A 127 -4.42 17.04 -22.21
CA ARG A 127 -4.19 16.80 -23.64
C ARG A 127 -5.44 16.28 -24.32
N GLY A 128 -5.79 16.87 -25.45
CA GLY A 128 -6.93 16.45 -26.29
C GLY A 128 -8.29 16.77 -25.68
N ALA A 129 -9.35 16.71 -26.48
CA ALA A 129 -10.72 17.04 -26.06
C ALA A 129 -11.44 15.89 -25.30
N SER A 130 -10.77 14.75 -25.08
CA SER A 130 -11.39 13.53 -24.54
C SER A 130 -11.65 13.59 -23.03
N VAL A 131 -10.97 14.47 -22.29
CA VAL A 131 -11.19 14.66 -20.85
C VAL A 131 -12.35 15.63 -20.62
N ALA A 132 -13.42 15.13 -19.98
CA ALA A 132 -14.63 15.87 -19.67
C ALA A 132 -14.57 16.56 -18.30
N ALA A 133 -13.92 15.94 -17.30
CA ALA A 133 -13.88 16.44 -15.94
C ALA A 133 -12.64 15.97 -15.17
N LEU A 134 -12.35 16.61 -14.05
CA LEU A 134 -11.44 16.12 -13.03
C LEU A 134 -12.23 15.69 -11.78
N GLN A 135 -11.96 14.49 -11.28
CA GLN A 135 -12.58 13.95 -10.06
C GLN A 135 -11.52 13.64 -9.00
N LEU A 136 -11.60 14.30 -7.86
CA LEU A 136 -10.81 14.00 -6.67
C LEU A 136 -11.53 12.96 -5.83
N THR A 137 -10.82 11.88 -5.48
CA THR A 137 -11.34 10.78 -4.64
C THR A 137 -10.28 10.26 -3.68
N ASP A 138 -10.68 9.52 -2.66
CA ASP A 138 -9.74 8.79 -1.81
C ASP A 138 -9.12 7.59 -2.55
N PRO A 139 -7.84 7.27 -2.32
CA PRO A 139 -7.23 6.06 -2.86
C PRO A 139 -7.85 4.78 -2.28
N TYR A 140 -8.26 4.81 -1.01
CA TYR A 140 -8.80 3.66 -0.26
C TYR A 140 -10.22 3.95 0.26
N TYR A 141 -10.84 2.98 0.94
CA TYR A 141 -12.15 3.19 1.55
C TYR A 141 -12.05 4.06 2.81
N ILE A 142 -13.03 4.94 3.00
CA ILE A 142 -13.15 5.82 4.19
C ILE A 142 -14.51 5.66 4.85
N ALA A 143 -14.61 6.01 6.13
CA ALA A 143 -15.92 6.14 6.78
C ALA A 143 -16.54 7.49 6.40
N GLU A 144 -17.87 7.58 6.44
CA GLU A 144 -18.59 8.83 6.10
C GLU A 144 -18.11 10.02 6.93
N ARG A 145 -17.86 9.80 8.23
CA ARG A 145 -17.32 10.79 9.18
C ARG A 145 -15.95 11.37 8.80
N ASP A 146 -15.20 10.68 7.95
CA ASP A 146 -13.86 11.10 7.51
C ASP A 146 -13.93 11.95 6.21
N THR A 147 -15.13 12.16 5.66
CA THR A 147 -15.36 13.01 4.48
C THR A 147 -15.02 14.46 4.81
N LEU A 148 -14.14 15.06 4.00
CA LEU A 148 -13.69 16.42 4.21
C LEU A 148 -14.75 17.46 3.80
N PRO A 149 -14.79 18.64 4.46
CA PRO A 149 -15.56 19.78 3.97
C PRO A 149 -15.27 20.07 2.49
N GLY A 150 -16.33 20.26 1.71
CA GLY A 150 -16.26 20.46 0.26
C GLY A 150 -16.36 19.17 -0.58
N PHE A 151 -16.31 17.99 0.04
CA PHE A 151 -16.47 16.71 -0.64
C PHE A 151 -17.82 16.07 -0.31
N ARG A 152 -18.34 15.26 -1.23
CA ARG A 152 -19.53 14.42 -1.01
C ARG A 152 -19.11 12.98 -0.74
N PHE A 153 -19.73 12.33 0.23
CA PHE A 153 -19.54 10.89 0.45
C PHE A 153 -20.36 10.06 -0.54
N ASP A 154 -19.72 9.09 -1.19
CA ASP A 154 -20.36 8.04 -1.98
C ASP A 154 -20.41 6.75 -1.15
N ALA A 155 -21.58 6.46 -0.56
CA ALA A 155 -21.77 5.31 0.31
C ALA A 155 -21.58 3.95 -0.39
N ALA A 156 -21.87 3.87 -1.69
CA ALA A 156 -21.71 2.63 -2.45
C ALA A 156 -20.23 2.33 -2.72
N LYS A 157 -19.42 3.37 -2.92
CA LYS A 157 -17.98 3.24 -3.13
C LYS A 157 -17.16 3.36 -1.85
N LYS A 158 -17.75 3.84 -0.75
CA LYS A 158 -17.08 4.23 0.50
C LYS A 158 -15.90 5.17 0.26
N LYS A 159 -16.12 6.19 -0.56
CA LYS A 159 -15.12 7.20 -0.92
C LYS A 159 -15.73 8.59 -0.89
N SER A 160 -14.93 9.60 -0.62
CA SER A 160 -15.29 10.99 -0.90
C SER A 160 -15.09 11.31 -2.38
N LEU A 161 -15.85 12.28 -2.87
CA LEU A 161 -15.82 12.75 -4.25
C LEU A 161 -15.97 14.28 -4.30
N LEU A 162 -15.10 14.91 -5.07
CA LEU A 162 -15.25 16.27 -5.58
C LEU A 162 -14.98 16.26 -7.09
N ALA A 163 -15.89 16.81 -7.88
CA ALA A 163 -15.78 16.82 -9.34
C ALA A 163 -15.83 18.25 -9.87
N VAL A 164 -15.03 18.52 -10.91
CA VAL A 164 -15.01 19.80 -11.63
C VAL A 164 -15.01 19.51 -13.12
N ASP A 165 -16.02 20.03 -13.81
CA ASP A 165 -16.12 19.88 -15.25
C ASP A 165 -15.10 20.76 -15.98
N ARG A 166 -14.56 20.23 -17.08
CA ARG A 166 -13.73 20.99 -17.99
C ARG A 166 -14.60 21.98 -18.76
N LYS A 167 -14.15 23.23 -18.87
CA LYS A 167 -14.81 24.22 -19.74
C LYS A 167 -14.53 23.89 -21.22
N PRO A 168 -15.50 24.07 -22.14
CA PRO A 168 -15.36 23.68 -23.55
C PRO A 168 -14.08 24.16 -24.25
N ASP A 169 -13.62 25.38 -23.95
CA ASP A 169 -12.46 26.01 -24.62
C ASP A 169 -11.22 26.11 -23.70
N SER A 170 -11.09 25.23 -22.71
CA SER A 170 -9.96 25.28 -21.77
C SER A 170 -9.18 23.97 -21.74
N ASP A 171 -7.87 24.05 -21.92
CA ASP A 171 -6.94 22.93 -21.75
C ASP A 171 -6.42 22.78 -20.31
N SER A 172 -7.06 23.47 -19.36
CA SER A 172 -6.66 23.44 -17.96
C SER A 172 -7.85 23.41 -17.03
N ILE A 173 -7.73 22.64 -15.95
CA ILE A 173 -8.62 22.73 -14.80
C ILE A 173 -7.81 23.32 -13.65
N VAL A 174 -8.32 24.39 -13.05
CA VAL A 174 -7.81 24.98 -11.81
C VAL A 174 -8.88 24.85 -10.75
N LEU A 175 -8.51 24.26 -9.62
CA LEU A 175 -9.39 24.02 -8.49
C LEU A 175 -8.76 24.59 -7.23
N GLU A 176 -9.47 25.54 -6.62
CA GLU A 176 -9.13 26.08 -5.31
C GLU A 176 -9.82 25.27 -4.22
N LEU A 177 -9.06 24.59 -3.38
CA LEU A 177 -9.54 23.85 -2.23
C LEU A 177 -9.39 24.71 -0.97
N ASP A 178 -10.48 24.84 -0.23
CA ASP A 178 -10.49 25.49 1.07
C ASP A 178 -10.35 24.45 2.18
N THR A 179 -9.29 24.54 2.98
CA THR A 179 -9.01 23.57 4.05
C THR A 179 -9.67 23.93 5.38
N ARG A 180 -10.57 24.92 5.42
CA ARG A 180 -11.32 25.25 6.65
C ARG A 180 -12.11 24.03 7.12
N GLY A 181 -11.90 23.65 8.38
CA GLY A 181 -12.52 22.47 8.99
C GLY A 181 -11.84 21.14 8.65
N TRP A 182 -10.76 21.14 7.86
CA TRP A 182 -9.97 19.92 7.66
C TRP A 182 -9.19 19.59 8.95
N PRO A 183 -9.23 18.33 9.42
CA PRO A 183 -8.45 17.91 10.58
C PRO A 183 -6.95 17.91 10.26
N ALA A 184 -6.13 18.12 11.30
CA ALA A 184 -4.68 18.03 11.21
C ALA A 184 -4.22 16.63 10.77
N GLY A 185 -3.11 16.58 10.03
CA GLY A 185 -2.50 15.36 9.52
C GLY A 185 -2.39 15.36 8.00
N VAL A 186 -2.16 14.18 7.42
CA VAL A 186 -2.02 14.01 5.96
C VAL A 186 -3.30 13.42 5.37
N ARG A 187 -3.71 13.95 4.22
CA ARG A 187 -4.84 13.48 3.41
C ARG A 187 -4.35 13.12 2.02
N HIS A 188 -4.69 11.93 1.55
CA HIS A 188 -4.28 11.44 0.23
C HIS A 188 -5.46 11.46 -0.71
N PHE A 189 -5.17 11.82 -1.96
CA PHE A 189 -6.17 11.93 -3.01
C PHE A 189 -5.65 11.31 -4.30
N VAL A 190 -6.61 10.87 -5.10
CA VAL A 190 -6.44 10.52 -6.50
C VAL A 190 -7.19 11.57 -7.32
N ALA A 191 -6.47 12.35 -8.11
CA ALA A 191 -7.06 13.21 -9.14
C ALA A 191 -7.23 12.41 -10.42
N ASN A 192 -8.47 12.02 -10.73
CA ASN A 192 -8.83 11.24 -11.90
C ASN A 192 -9.24 12.20 -13.03
N ALA A 193 -8.53 12.17 -14.16
CA ALA A 193 -9.04 12.76 -15.40
C ALA A 193 -10.09 11.81 -15.96
N VAL A 194 -11.33 12.29 -16.04
CA VAL A 194 -12.49 11.48 -16.44
C VAL A 194 -12.86 11.80 -17.88
N GLY A 195 -12.91 10.75 -18.71
CA GLY A 195 -13.32 10.88 -20.10
C GLY A 195 -14.85 10.97 -20.27
N GLN A 196 -15.31 11.11 -21.51
CA GLN A 196 -16.74 11.22 -21.85
C GLN A 196 -17.57 10.01 -21.41
N SER A 197 -16.96 8.83 -21.24
CA SER A 197 -17.61 7.63 -20.67
C SER A 197 -17.89 7.70 -19.17
N GLY A 198 -17.43 8.74 -18.47
CA GLY A 198 -17.46 8.82 -17.01
C GLY A 198 -16.41 7.96 -16.32
N ARG A 199 -15.45 7.37 -17.05
CA ARG A 199 -14.34 6.58 -16.49
C ARG A 199 -13.04 7.37 -16.44
N SER A 200 -12.18 7.02 -15.49
CA SER A 200 -10.83 7.57 -15.41
C SER A 200 -10.01 7.13 -16.63
N VAL A 201 -9.44 8.10 -17.35
CA VAL A 201 -8.53 7.87 -18.49
C VAL A 201 -7.08 8.16 -18.13
N ASP A 202 -6.82 8.95 -17.08
CA ASP A 202 -5.50 9.16 -16.46
C ASP A 202 -5.70 9.58 -14.99
N TYR A 203 -4.67 9.49 -14.14
CA TYR A 203 -4.75 9.96 -12.76
C TYR A 203 -3.42 10.46 -12.18
N ARG A 204 -3.51 11.26 -11.12
CA ARG A 204 -2.37 11.66 -10.29
C ARG A 204 -2.66 11.40 -8.82
N ASN A 205 -1.75 10.71 -8.13
CA ASN A 205 -1.80 10.56 -6.69
C ASN A 205 -1.08 11.74 -6.04
N PHE A 206 -1.67 12.31 -5.00
CA PHE A 206 -1.03 13.38 -4.24
C PHE A 206 -1.49 13.36 -2.79
N ALA A 207 -0.80 14.12 -1.95
CA ALA A 207 -1.16 14.26 -0.55
C ALA A 207 -1.04 15.72 -0.11
N ILE A 208 -1.90 16.09 0.83
CA ILE A 208 -1.90 17.40 1.50
C ILE A 208 -1.68 17.19 2.99
N LYS A 209 -0.75 17.93 3.57
CA LYS A 209 -0.56 18.02 5.03
C LYS A 209 -1.23 19.27 5.57
N VAL A 210 -2.17 19.11 6.49
CA VAL A 210 -2.64 20.19 7.38
C VAL A 210 -1.81 20.11 8.66
N ARG A 211 -1.05 21.17 8.96
CA ARG A 211 -0.17 21.21 10.14
C ARG A 211 -0.98 21.05 11.43
N GLY A 212 -0.47 20.20 12.31
CA GLY A 212 -1.04 19.98 13.63
C GLY A 212 -0.43 20.88 14.70
N PRO A 213 -1.14 21.19 15.79
CA PRO A 213 -0.59 21.98 16.91
C PRO A 213 0.55 21.27 17.65
N ARG A 214 0.69 19.94 17.45
CA ARG A 214 1.75 19.11 18.01
C ARG A 214 2.89 18.84 17.02
N ASP A 215 2.82 19.36 15.80
CA ASP A 215 3.95 19.25 14.85
C ASP A 215 5.13 20.07 15.38
N ARG A 216 6.32 19.48 15.33
CA ARG A 216 7.57 20.04 15.89
C ARG A 216 8.75 19.94 14.93
N PHE A 217 8.58 19.31 13.78
CA PHE A 217 9.65 19.08 12.82
C PHE A 217 9.37 19.77 11.50
N ARG A 218 10.41 20.42 10.96
CA ARG A 218 10.49 20.73 9.55
C ARG A 218 11.02 19.48 8.85
N VAL A 219 10.25 18.95 7.91
CA VAL A 219 10.60 17.72 7.20
C VAL A 219 10.61 17.99 5.70
N THR A 220 11.70 17.62 5.04
CA THR A 220 11.87 17.73 3.59
C THR A 220 12.10 16.34 3.02
N VAL A 221 11.38 16.00 1.96
CA VAL A 221 11.49 14.72 1.26
C VAL A 221 12.10 14.97 -0.12
N GLU A 222 13.20 14.30 -0.42
CA GLU A 222 13.80 14.31 -1.76
C GLU A 222 13.00 13.38 -2.70
N ALA A 223 13.04 13.64 -4.00
CA ALA A 223 12.41 12.77 -4.99
C ALA A 223 12.96 11.34 -4.88
N SER A 224 12.08 10.35 -5.00
CA SER A 224 12.45 8.94 -4.83
C SER A 224 13.17 8.38 -6.07
N SER A 225 14.14 7.50 -5.87
CA SER A 225 14.86 6.80 -6.94
C SER A 225 14.47 5.31 -7.01
N PRO A 226 14.50 4.70 -8.22
CA PRO A 226 14.41 3.26 -8.40
C PRO A 226 15.45 2.50 -7.57
N PHE A 227 15.07 1.35 -7.00
CA PHE A 227 15.98 0.50 -6.21
C PHE A 227 16.07 -0.94 -6.71
N ALA A 228 14.93 -1.62 -6.86
CA ALA A 228 14.87 -3.01 -7.26
C ALA A 228 13.47 -3.39 -7.77
N ALA A 229 13.38 -4.45 -8.55
CA ALA A 229 12.10 -5.08 -8.85
C ALA A 229 11.45 -5.62 -7.57
N GLY A 230 10.12 -5.62 -7.54
CA GLY A 230 9.35 -6.14 -6.42
C GLY A 230 8.33 -5.14 -5.90
N THR A 231 7.49 -5.62 -4.99
CA THR A 231 6.36 -4.85 -4.46
C THR A 231 6.45 -4.61 -2.96
N HIS A 232 7.16 -5.45 -2.21
CA HIS A 232 7.25 -5.40 -0.77
C HIS A 232 8.66 -4.99 -0.37
N PHE A 233 8.83 -3.76 0.14
CA PHE A 233 10.13 -3.35 0.67
C PHE A 233 10.38 -4.09 1.99
N GLU A 234 11.53 -4.75 2.07
CA GLU A 234 11.90 -5.54 3.25
C GLU A 234 12.48 -4.63 4.34
N LYS A 235 13.70 -4.90 4.82
CA LYS A 235 14.30 -4.23 5.96
C LYS A 235 15.72 -3.78 5.66
N PHE A 236 16.09 -2.60 6.14
CA PHE A 236 17.47 -2.18 6.32
C PHE A 236 18.07 -2.83 7.57
N VAL A 237 19.26 -3.40 7.42
CA VAL A 237 20.13 -3.78 8.53
C VAL A 237 21.35 -2.88 8.49
N GLN A 238 21.48 -2.00 9.50
CA GLN A 238 22.65 -1.14 9.65
C GLN A 238 23.69 -1.84 10.53
N LEU A 239 24.89 -1.99 10.00
CA LEU A 239 26.04 -2.53 10.71
C LEU A 239 26.73 -1.43 11.53
N ARG A 240 27.61 -1.84 12.45
CA ARG A 240 28.29 -0.90 13.37
C ARG A 240 29.26 0.03 12.65
N ASP A 241 29.79 -0.39 11.52
CA ASP A 241 30.67 0.40 10.66
C ASP A 241 29.90 1.37 9.74
N GLY A 242 28.56 1.40 9.84
CA GLY A 242 27.68 2.23 9.02
C GLY A 242 27.21 1.57 7.72
N THR A 243 27.71 0.37 7.38
CA THR A 243 27.24 -0.38 6.21
C THR A 243 25.75 -0.68 6.33
N LEU A 244 25.00 -0.47 5.26
CA LEU A 244 23.59 -0.85 5.16
C LEU A 244 23.47 -2.13 4.33
N LEU A 245 22.66 -3.07 4.80
CA LEU A 245 22.23 -4.24 4.04
C LEU A 245 20.73 -4.11 3.74
N CYS A 246 20.30 -4.48 2.54
CA CYS A 246 18.89 -4.53 2.17
C CYS A 246 18.70 -5.51 1.01
N ALA A 247 17.77 -6.46 1.17
CA ALA A 247 17.61 -7.59 0.26
C ALA A 247 18.98 -8.28 0.04
N GLU A 248 19.39 -8.46 -1.21
CA GLU A 248 20.66 -9.05 -1.58
C GLU A 248 21.80 -8.01 -1.71
N LYS A 249 21.58 -6.73 -1.40
CA LYS A 249 22.55 -5.66 -1.65
C LYS A 249 23.14 -5.08 -0.37
N PHE A 250 24.32 -4.46 -0.49
CA PHE A 250 24.90 -3.63 0.57
C PHE A 250 25.29 -2.23 0.08
N SER A 251 25.44 -1.30 1.01
CA SER A 251 25.88 0.08 0.76
C SER A 251 26.83 0.56 1.86
N THR A 252 27.92 1.21 1.47
CA THR A 252 28.94 1.78 2.38
C THR A 252 28.96 3.31 2.39
N ASP A 253 28.03 3.95 1.68
CA ASP A 253 27.96 5.41 1.51
C ASP A 253 26.63 6.01 2.02
N GLY A 254 26.00 5.30 2.96
CA GLY A 254 24.72 5.67 3.56
C GLY A 254 23.52 5.46 2.63
N GLY A 255 23.59 4.49 1.71
CA GLY A 255 22.52 4.13 0.79
C GLY A 255 22.44 5.00 -0.46
N ARG A 256 23.52 5.70 -0.85
CA ARG A 256 23.57 6.45 -2.12
C ARG A 256 23.82 5.50 -3.28
N THR A 257 24.73 4.56 -3.10
CA THR A 257 24.99 3.47 -4.06
C THR A 257 24.83 2.12 -3.38
N TRP A 258 24.42 1.13 -4.16
CA TRP A 258 24.17 -0.23 -3.71
C TRP A 258 24.92 -1.22 -4.58
N GLN A 259 25.61 -2.16 -3.95
CA GLN A 259 26.56 -3.07 -4.59
C GLN A 259 26.36 -4.49 -4.08
N GLY A 260 26.90 -5.43 -4.86
CA GLY A 260 27.03 -6.83 -4.49
C GLY A 260 25.73 -7.63 -4.51
N ASP A 261 25.92 -8.93 -4.45
CA ASP A 261 24.90 -9.92 -4.10
C ASP A 261 25.41 -10.64 -2.84
N THR A 262 24.74 -10.38 -1.73
CA THR A 262 25.05 -10.93 -0.40
C THR A 262 24.43 -12.32 -0.19
N GLY A 263 23.53 -12.75 -1.08
CA GLY A 263 22.65 -13.91 -0.91
C GLY A 263 21.45 -13.67 0.00
N GLY A 264 21.32 -12.45 0.55
CA GLY A 264 20.17 -12.00 1.34
C GLY A 264 20.08 -12.60 2.75
N PHE A 265 19.19 -12.03 3.56
CA PHE A 265 19.02 -12.42 4.97
C PHE A 265 17.56 -12.69 5.36
N GLY A 266 16.70 -12.95 4.39
CA GLY A 266 15.25 -13.09 4.59
C GLY A 266 14.58 -11.75 4.89
N VAL A 267 13.39 -11.79 5.51
CA VAL A 267 12.52 -10.61 5.65
C VAL A 267 12.87 -9.69 6.82
N GLY A 268 13.88 -10.06 7.60
CA GLY A 268 14.37 -9.27 8.72
C GLY A 268 15.69 -9.80 9.26
N GLY A 269 16.50 -8.91 9.82
CA GLY A 269 17.78 -9.26 10.41
C GLY A 269 18.27 -8.28 11.46
N VAL A 270 19.32 -8.69 12.18
CA VAL A 270 19.98 -7.91 13.22
C VAL A 270 21.48 -8.18 13.21
N HIS A 271 22.27 -7.13 13.47
CA HIS A 271 23.70 -7.24 13.71
C HIS A 271 23.97 -7.42 15.22
N LEU A 272 24.46 -8.59 15.59
CA LEU A 272 24.67 -9.00 16.98
C LEU A 272 25.95 -8.42 17.59
N LYS A 273 26.05 -8.37 18.92
CA LYS A 273 27.24 -7.95 19.69
C LYS A 273 28.51 -8.72 19.30
N ASN A 274 28.37 -9.99 18.98
CA ASN A 274 29.48 -10.84 18.53
C ASN A 274 29.91 -10.63 17.06
N GLY A 275 29.35 -9.65 16.35
CA GLY A 275 29.72 -9.32 14.96
C GLY A 275 28.98 -10.11 13.88
N ARG A 276 28.19 -11.12 14.24
CA ARG A 276 27.38 -11.86 13.26
C ARG A 276 26.12 -11.08 12.89
N VAL A 277 25.69 -11.22 11.66
CA VAL A 277 24.36 -10.80 11.21
C VAL A 277 23.48 -12.03 11.11
N VAL A 278 22.29 -11.98 11.69
CA VAL A 278 21.32 -13.10 11.62
C VAL A 278 19.99 -12.60 11.09
N GLY A 279 19.35 -13.41 10.25
CA GLY A 279 18.02 -13.15 9.70
C GLY A 279 17.24 -14.43 9.43
N PHE A 280 15.95 -14.30 9.13
CA PHE A 280 15.04 -15.45 8.98
C PHE A 280 14.04 -15.25 7.85
N ALA A 281 13.62 -16.37 7.26
CA ALA A 281 12.48 -16.38 6.35
C ALA A 281 11.16 -16.06 7.07
N TYR A 282 10.24 -15.44 6.34
CA TYR A 282 8.94 -15.00 6.86
C TYR A 282 8.06 -16.11 7.44
N ARG A 283 8.02 -17.27 6.78
CA ARG A 283 7.08 -18.36 7.12
C ARG A 283 7.79 -19.44 7.93
N CYS A 284 7.23 -19.77 9.09
CA CYS A 284 7.58 -20.98 9.83
C CYS A 284 6.61 -22.11 9.42
N LEU A 285 7.13 -23.20 8.87
CA LEU A 285 6.33 -24.34 8.39
C LEU A 285 6.30 -25.46 9.44
N PRO A 286 5.20 -26.20 9.59
CA PRO A 286 5.12 -27.29 10.57
C PRO A 286 6.18 -28.36 10.30
N ILE A 287 6.74 -28.93 11.36
CA ILE A 287 7.62 -30.10 11.29
C ILE A 287 6.77 -31.36 11.46
N GLU A 288 6.82 -32.25 10.47
CA GLU A 288 6.07 -33.51 10.50
C GLU A 288 6.40 -34.32 11.76
N GLY A 289 5.36 -34.86 12.41
CA GLY A 289 5.48 -35.67 13.63
C GLY A 289 5.84 -34.90 14.91
N ARG A 290 5.98 -33.56 14.88
CA ARG A 290 6.32 -32.74 16.05
C ARG A 290 5.31 -31.61 16.23
N GLU A 291 4.21 -31.88 16.95
CA GLU A 291 3.18 -30.88 17.23
C GLU A 291 3.76 -29.63 17.91
N GLY A 292 3.34 -28.44 17.47
CA GLY A 292 3.82 -27.18 18.01
C GLY A 292 5.22 -26.78 17.55
N TRP A 293 5.90 -27.61 16.76
CA TRP A 293 7.21 -27.31 16.20
C TRP A 293 7.13 -26.89 14.74
N TYR A 294 7.85 -25.82 14.43
CA TYR A 294 7.92 -25.23 13.10
C TYR A 294 9.36 -25.00 12.70
N VAL A 295 9.62 -24.88 11.40
CA VAL A 295 10.94 -24.64 10.83
C VAL A 295 10.90 -23.46 9.89
N ALA A 296 11.94 -22.63 9.96
CA ALA A 296 12.20 -21.57 9.00
C ALA A 296 13.67 -21.59 8.58
N ASP A 297 13.94 -21.02 7.42
CA ASP A 297 15.31 -20.75 6.99
C ASP A 297 15.91 -19.65 7.86
N ARG A 298 17.13 -19.89 8.36
CA ARG A 298 17.98 -18.93 9.06
C ARG A 298 19.17 -18.59 8.19
N PHE A 299 19.44 -17.30 8.08
CA PHE A 299 20.56 -16.72 7.36
C PHE A 299 21.56 -16.18 8.36
N VAL A 300 22.85 -16.52 8.22
CA VAL A 300 23.91 -16.06 9.12
C VAL A 300 25.10 -15.57 8.31
N SER A 301 25.55 -14.35 8.59
CA SER A 301 26.82 -13.83 8.11
C SER A 301 27.79 -13.66 9.27
N SER A 302 29.05 -14.02 9.04
CA SER A 302 30.18 -13.77 9.97
C SER A 302 31.23 -12.83 9.37
N ASP A 303 30.93 -12.21 8.22
CA ASP A 303 31.84 -11.40 7.42
C ASP A 303 31.25 -10.01 7.11
N ASN A 304 30.57 -9.42 8.09
CA ASN A 304 29.88 -8.13 7.99
C ASN A 304 28.85 -8.06 6.85
N GLY A 305 28.03 -9.11 6.72
CA GLY A 305 26.91 -9.14 5.77
C GLY A 305 27.33 -9.31 4.32
N ARG A 306 28.60 -9.64 4.03
CA ARG A 306 29.05 -9.85 2.65
C ARG A 306 28.54 -11.15 2.07
N ARG A 307 28.41 -12.19 2.90
CA ARG A 307 27.81 -13.46 2.52
C ARG A 307 26.96 -14.04 3.65
N PHE A 308 25.80 -14.58 3.28
CA PHE A 308 24.94 -15.30 4.21
C PHE A 308 24.95 -16.81 3.94
N ASP A 309 25.27 -17.57 4.98
CA ASP A 309 25.07 -19.02 5.00
C ASP A 309 23.65 -19.35 5.46
N LYS A 310 23.03 -20.28 4.74
CA LYS A 310 21.68 -20.76 5.03
C LYS A 310 21.73 -21.97 5.95
N SER A 311 20.89 -21.96 6.98
CA SER A 311 20.74 -23.04 7.95
C SER A 311 19.28 -23.14 8.42
N ARG A 312 18.94 -24.15 9.22
CA ARG A 312 17.59 -24.29 9.79
C ARG A 312 17.50 -23.65 11.16
N ALA A 313 16.35 -23.06 11.46
CA ALA A 313 15.92 -22.68 12.80
C ALA A 313 14.57 -23.31 13.13
N GLU A 314 14.43 -23.82 14.35
CA GLU A 314 13.20 -24.43 14.83
C GLU A 314 12.49 -23.51 15.82
N PHE A 315 11.17 -23.42 15.72
CA PHE A 315 10.30 -22.60 16.55
C PHE A 315 9.31 -23.51 17.28
N HIS A 316 9.32 -23.49 18.60
CA HIS A 316 8.33 -24.17 19.43
C HIS A 316 7.27 -23.17 19.89
N VAL A 317 6.10 -23.24 19.27
CA VAL A 317 4.91 -22.43 19.57
C VAL A 317 3.72 -23.39 19.67
N PRO A 318 3.49 -24.03 20.84
CA PRO A 318 2.54 -25.13 21.00
C PRO A 318 1.11 -24.83 20.56
N GLU A 319 0.72 -23.58 20.79
CA GLU A 319 -0.65 -23.12 20.53
C GLU A 319 -0.84 -22.62 19.11
N ALA A 320 0.20 -22.47 18.29
CA ALA A 320 0.04 -21.98 16.93
C ALA A 320 -0.84 -22.92 16.09
N LYS A 321 -1.66 -22.33 15.20
CA LYS A 321 -2.47 -23.06 14.23
C LYS A 321 -2.32 -22.48 12.83
N ALA A 322 -2.62 -23.29 11.83
CA ALA A 322 -2.81 -22.81 10.48
C ALA A 322 -4.06 -21.92 10.40
N ALA A 323 -4.00 -20.85 9.62
CA ALA A 323 -5.13 -19.96 9.42
C ALA A 323 -5.01 -19.19 8.09
N MET A 324 -6.16 -18.68 7.65
CA MET A 324 -6.25 -17.80 6.48
C MET A 324 -6.06 -16.35 6.90
N GLY A 325 -4.92 -15.75 6.51
CA GLY A 325 -4.70 -14.31 6.54
C GLY A 325 -4.96 -13.72 5.15
N HIS A 326 -4.04 -12.89 4.62
CA HIS A 326 -4.07 -12.52 3.21
C HIS A 326 -3.89 -13.74 2.28
N ALA A 327 -3.21 -14.78 2.78
CA ALA A 327 -3.06 -16.10 2.19
C ALA A 327 -3.14 -17.18 3.28
N LEU A 328 -3.14 -18.45 2.89
CA LEU A 328 -3.03 -19.56 3.83
C LEU A 328 -1.63 -19.56 4.45
N HIS A 329 -1.57 -19.53 5.78
CA HIS A 329 -0.34 -19.69 6.55
C HIS A 329 -0.46 -20.96 7.40
N LEU A 330 0.54 -21.85 7.29
CA LEU A 330 0.53 -23.15 7.97
C LEU A 330 1.12 -23.10 9.39
N GLY A 331 1.66 -21.96 9.80
CA GLY A 331 2.31 -21.79 11.10
C GLY A 331 2.62 -20.33 11.42
N PRO A 332 3.42 -20.09 12.47
CA PRO A 332 3.93 -18.78 12.86
C PRO A 332 4.55 -17.99 11.73
N LEU A 333 4.50 -16.68 11.84
CA LEU A 333 5.10 -15.74 10.91
C LEU A 333 6.16 -14.93 11.64
N PHE A 334 7.41 -15.06 11.20
CA PHE A 334 8.48 -14.17 11.63
C PHE A 334 8.26 -12.82 10.97
N MET A 335 8.20 -11.75 11.77
CA MET A 335 8.13 -10.39 11.24
C MET A 335 9.55 -9.90 10.91
N ARG A 336 9.87 -8.64 11.19
CA ARG A 336 11.15 -8.03 10.76
C ARG A 336 12.14 -7.75 11.89
N SER A 337 11.73 -7.90 13.15
CA SER A 337 12.50 -7.40 14.30
C SER A 337 13.06 -8.53 15.15
N ILE A 338 14.36 -8.41 15.44
CA ILE A 338 15.06 -9.17 16.47
C ILE A 338 15.76 -8.17 17.38
N ILE A 339 15.68 -8.37 18.68
CA ILE A 339 16.44 -7.62 19.69
C ILE A 339 17.34 -8.60 20.42
N GLU A 340 18.62 -8.25 20.56
CA GLU A 340 19.56 -8.97 21.43
C GLU A 340 19.45 -8.40 22.86
N ARG A 341 19.12 -9.27 23.82
CA ARG A 341 18.94 -8.96 25.24
C ARG A 341 20.26 -8.64 25.93
N GLY A 342 20.18 -8.20 27.18
CA GLY A 342 21.36 -7.93 28.01
C GLY A 342 22.28 -9.15 28.12
N ASP A 343 21.69 -10.32 28.32
CA ASP A 343 22.36 -11.62 28.49
C ASP A 343 22.85 -12.28 27.18
N GLY A 344 22.59 -11.65 26.02
CA GLY A 344 22.96 -12.18 24.70
C GLY A 344 21.96 -13.13 24.07
N SER A 345 20.85 -13.47 24.77
CA SER A 345 19.72 -14.14 24.16
C SER A 345 19.00 -13.21 23.17
N LEU A 346 18.22 -13.78 22.26
CA LEU A 346 17.52 -13.06 21.20
C LEU A 346 16.01 -13.10 21.43
N ALA A 347 15.32 -12.02 21.11
CA ALA A 347 13.86 -11.94 21.08
C ALA A 347 13.40 -11.53 19.68
N ALA A 348 12.49 -12.29 19.09
CA ALA A 348 11.94 -12.07 17.75
C ALA A 348 10.47 -11.68 17.83
N PHE A 349 10.07 -10.66 17.06
CA PHE A 349 8.67 -10.29 16.89
C PHE A 349 8.02 -11.27 15.91
N MET A 350 6.93 -11.88 16.35
CA MET A 350 6.15 -12.87 15.61
C MET A 350 4.70 -12.43 15.48
N ALA A 351 4.00 -12.97 14.49
CA ALA A 351 2.55 -12.91 14.41
C ALA A 351 1.98 -14.25 13.95
N GLY A 352 0.67 -14.41 14.11
CA GLY A 352 -0.05 -15.59 13.65
C GLY A 352 -1.33 -15.79 14.46
N TRP A 353 -1.74 -17.04 14.58
CA TRP A 353 -2.99 -17.44 15.21
C TRP A 353 -2.76 -18.62 16.11
N PHE A 354 -3.39 -18.60 17.28
CA PHE A 354 -3.40 -19.71 18.21
C PHE A 354 -4.69 -20.51 18.10
N LYS A 355 -4.68 -21.75 18.61
CA LYS A 355 -5.84 -22.65 18.67
C LYS A 355 -7.09 -21.92 19.19
N SER A 356 -6.94 -21.15 20.26
CA SER A 356 -7.99 -20.34 20.89
C SER A 356 -8.47 -19.10 20.10
N ASP A 357 -7.79 -18.69 19.03
CA ASP A 357 -8.18 -17.53 18.21
C ASP A 357 -9.30 -17.92 17.23
N GLU A 358 -10.51 -18.12 17.74
CA GLU A 358 -11.64 -18.60 16.94
C GLU A 358 -12.52 -17.47 16.39
N ALA A 359 -12.45 -16.29 17.01
CA ALA A 359 -13.23 -15.14 16.58
C ALA A 359 -12.82 -14.67 15.18
N LEU A 360 -13.82 -14.48 14.32
CA LEU A 360 -13.62 -14.10 12.92
C LEU A 360 -13.57 -12.58 12.74
N CYS A 361 -12.61 -12.12 11.96
CA CYS A 361 -12.44 -10.72 11.62
C CYS A 361 -13.25 -10.34 10.36
N PRO A 362 -13.52 -9.05 10.13
CA PRO A 362 -14.27 -8.57 8.96
C PRO A 362 -13.56 -8.81 7.62
N TYR A 363 -12.24 -9.04 7.67
CA TYR A 363 -11.42 -9.17 6.48
C TYR A 363 -11.60 -10.52 5.80
N GLY A 364 -12.34 -10.53 4.70
CA GLY A 364 -12.62 -11.74 3.94
C GLY A 364 -13.55 -12.71 4.68
N LYS A 365 -13.83 -13.86 4.07
CA LYS A 365 -14.75 -14.86 4.66
C LYS A 365 -13.95 -15.87 5.49
N GLY A 366 -14.35 -16.04 6.76
CA GLY A 366 -13.84 -17.12 7.62
C GLY A 366 -12.42 -16.94 8.16
N ARG A 367 -11.93 -15.70 8.25
CA ARG A 367 -10.57 -15.42 8.75
C ARG A 367 -10.60 -15.09 10.24
N PRO A 368 -9.77 -15.72 11.08
CA PRO A 368 -9.68 -15.35 12.50
C PRO A 368 -8.88 -14.07 12.72
N TYR A 369 -9.15 -13.37 13.82
CA TYR A 369 -8.28 -12.28 14.29
C TYR A 369 -6.88 -12.80 14.61
N SER A 370 -5.86 -12.08 14.11
CA SER A 370 -4.44 -12.35 14.35
C SER A 370 -3.98 -11.83 15.71
N ARG A 371 -2.88 -12.39 16.20
CA ARG A 371 -2.13 -11.89 17.36
C ARG A 371 -0.69 -11.56 16.99
N SER A 372 -0.09 -10.65 17.76
CA SER A 372 1.35 -10.38 17.76
C SER A 372 1.96 -10.84 19.08
N TYR A 373 3.12 -11.48 19.00
CA TYR A 373 3.79 -12.10 20.16
C TYR A 373 5.30 -12.14 19.97
N VAL A 374 6.02 -12.56 21.01
CA VAL A 374 7.48 -12.68 21.01
C VAL A 374 7.88 -14.14 21.14
N CYS A 375 8.91 -14.55 20.39
CA CYS A 375 9.66 -15.78 20.65
C CYS A 375 11.08 -15.43 21.11
N GLU A 376 11.68 -16.27 21.95
CA GLU A 376 13.05 -16.09 22.43
C GLU A 376 13.99 -17.24 22.03
N SER A 377 15.29 -16.96 21.96
CA SER A 377 16.34 -17.94 21.66
C SER A 377 17.60 -17.66 22.46
N SER A 378 18.16 -18.68 23.11
CA SER A 378 19.40 -18.61 23.90
C SER A 378 20.62 -19.21 23.18
N ASP A 379 20.45 -19.69 21.95
CA ASP A 379 21.45 -20.47 21.20
C ASP A 379 21.85 -19.83 19.86
N GLY A 380 21.72 -18.50 19.78
CA GLY A 380 22.05 -17.71 18.60
C GLY A 380 21.04 -17.88 17.46
N GLY A 381 19.77 -18.13 17.79
CA GLY A 381 18.68 -18.23 16.83
C GLY A 381 18.51 -19.61 16.19
N ARG A 382 19.04 -20.68 16.82
CA ARG A 382 18.86 -22.07 16.34
C ARG A 382 17.53 -22.64 16.78
N THR A 383 17.18 -22.43 18.04
CA THR A 383 15.90 -22.83 18.59
C THR A 383 15.24 -21.62 19.25
N TRP A 384 13.96 -21.45 18.91
CA TRP A 384 13.10 -20.39 19.40
C TRP A 384 11.94 -21.00 20.18
N ARG A 385 11.53 -20.35 21.27
CA ARG A 385 10.33 -20.72 22.05
C ARG A 385 9.42 -19.53 22.19
N TYR A 386 8.10 -19.76 22.18
CA TYR A 386 7.15 -18.74 22.58
C TYR A 386 7.52 -18.15 23.96
N LEU A 387 7.58 -16.83 24.06
CA LEU A 387 7.87 -16.10 25.29
C LEU A 387 6.60 -15.48 25.87
N THR A 388 5.95 -14.59 25.10
CA THR A 388 4.79 -13.83 25.57
C THR A 388 3.95 -13.30 24.42
N THR A 389 2.67 -13.04 24.67
CA THR A 389 1.78 -12.33 23.73
C THR A 389 1.93 -10.84 23.95
N ILE A 390 2.18 -10.07 22.89
CA ILE A 390 2.17 -8.60 22.96
C ILE A 390 0.72 -8.12 22.98
N ALA A 391 -0.09 -8.64 22.06
CA ALA A 391 -1.48 -8.22 21.92
C ALA A 391 -2.35 -9.23 21.17
N TYR A 392 -3.61 -9.35 21.63
CA TYR A 392 -4.71 -10.01 20.93
C TYR A 392 -6.02 -9.32 21.30
N ALA A 393 -6.78 -8.83 20.31
CA ALA A 393 -8.11 -8.25 20.48
C ALA A 393 -8.83 -8.18 19.13
N HIS A 394 -10.15 -8.01 19.17
CA HIS A 394 -11.00 -7.86 17.98
C HIS A 394 -11.00 -6.41 17.47
N ILE A 395 -9.82 -5.93 17.05
CA ILE A 395 -9.59 -4.56 16.57
C ILE A 395 -9.23 -4.55 15.09
N GLY A 396 -9.69 -3.51 14.39
CA GLY A 396 -9.45 -3.35 12.96
C GLY A 396 -10.02 -4.50 12.14
N SER A 397 -9.58 -4.60 10.90
CA SER A 397 -10.06 -5.64 10.00
C SER A 397 -9.38 -7.00 10.21
N GLU A 398 -8.23 -7.05 10.90
CA GLU A 398 -7.40 -8.27 11.00
C GLU A 398 -6.95 -8.63 12.43
N GLY A 399 -7.04 -7.73 13.40
CA GLY A 399 -6.35 -7.89 14.70
C GLY A 399 -4.87 -7.57 14.57
N TYR A 400 -4.11 -7.76 15.66
CA TYR A 400 -2.68 -7.43 15.69
C TYR A 400 -1.89 -8.40 14.80
N ASN A 401 -1.21 -7.90 13.77
CA ASN A 401 -0.49 -8.73 12.82
C ASN A 401 0.99 -8.30 12.65
N GLU A 402 1.34 -7.82 11.47
CA GLU A 402 2.59 -7.23 11.05
C GLU A 402 3.00 -6.07 11.96
N GLY A 403 4.27 -6.09 12.37
CA GLY A 403 4.81 -5.07 13.24
C GLY A 403 6.33 -5.11 13.32
N SER A 404 6.85 -4.22 14.14
CA SER A 404 8.26 -4.15 14.47
C SER A 404 8.43 -3.74 15.92
N MET A 405 9.62 -4.03 16.46
CA MET A 405 10.03 -3.58 17.78
C MET A 405 11.49 -3.10 17.78
N ARG A 406 11.80 -2.17 18.68
CA ARG A 406 13.13 -1.59 18.92
C ARG A 406 13.35 -1.29 20.40
N ARG A 407 14.61 -1.39 20.85
CA ARG A 407 15.04 -0.88 22.16
C ARG A 407 15.20 0.63 22.09
N LEU A 408 14.57 1.35 23.02
CA LEU A 408 14.68 2.79 23.22
C LEU A 408 15.93 3.14 24.05
N PRO A 409 16.39 4.42 24.06
CA PRO A 409 17.57 4.83 24.81
C PRO A 409 17.46 4.59 26.33
N ASN A 410 16.25 4.64 26.88
CA ASN A 410 15.98 4.36 28.30
C ASN A 410 15.93 2.86 28.63
N GLY A 411 16.18 1.98 27.64
CA GLY A 411 16.17 0.53 27.80
C GLY A 411 14.81 -0.14 27.58
N GLU A 412 13.70 0.61 27.58
CA GLU A 412 12.36 0.11 27.25
C GLU A 412 12.32 -0.41 25.81
N TRP A 413 11.48 -1.41 25.53
CA TRP A 413 11.25 -1.89 24.16
C TRP A 413 9.92 -1.35 23.66
N LEU A 414 9.94 -0.69 22.51
CA LEU A 414 8.75 -0.19 21.84
C LEU A 414 8.37 -1.14 20.71
N ALA A 415 7.12 -1.59 20.69
CA ALA A 415 6.51 -2.32 19.59
C ALA A 415 5.44 -1.47 18.91
N VAL A 416 5.33 -1.59 17.58
CA VAL A 416 4.24 -1.05 16.76
C VAL A 416 3.61 -2.16 15.93
N MET A 417 2.28 -2.15 15.83
CA MET A 417 1.46 -3.25 15.31
C MET A 417 0.38 -2.71 14.38
N ARG A 418 0.32 -3.26 13.16
CA ARG A 418 -0.81 -3.08 12.24
C ARG A 418 -2.02 -3.86 12.76
N THR A 419 -3.23 -3.33 12.51
CA THR A 419 -4.50 -3.97 12.90
C THR A 419 -5.43 -4.35 11.74
N GLY A 420 -5.08 -3.99 10.50
CA GLY A 420 -5.94 -4.32 9.37
C GLY A 420 -5.56 -3.67 8.06
N ASN A 421 -6.50 -3.64 7.13
CA ASN A 421 -6.28 -3.30 5.73
C ASN A 421 -7.14 -2.10 5.33
N ALA A 422 -6.50 -1.00 4.90
CA ALA A 422 -7.21 0.18 4.41
C ALA A 422 -8.12 -0.09 3.19
N ASN A 423 -7.87 -1.19 2.47
CA ASN A 423 -8.72 -1.64 1.35
C ASN A 423 -9.85 -2.59 1.78
N ASP A 424 -10.12 -2.74 3.06
CA ASP A 424 -11.28 -3.52 3.51
C ASP A 424 -12.56 -2.69 3.38
N PHE A 425 -13.52 -3.19 2.60
CA PHE A 425 -14.81 -2.53 2.42
C PHE A 425 -15.66 -2.57 3.69
N ASN A 426 -15.48 -3.54 4.58
CA ASN A 426 -16.30 -3.73 5.77
C ASN A 426 -15.72 -3.06 7.03
N CYS A 427 -14.45 -2.66 7.00
CA CYS A 427 -13.79 -2.05 8.16
C CYS A 427 -12.84 -0.92 7.74
N GLN A 428 -13.18 0.32 8.13
CA GLN A 428 -12.41 1.52 7.81
C GLN A 428 -11.54 2.03 8.98
N ASP A 429 -11.66 1.42 10.16
CA ASP A 429 -10.86 1.79 11.35
C ASP A 429 -9.71 0.81 11.56
N ASN A 430 -8.55 1.08 10.94
CA ASN A 430 -7.38 0.19 10.97
C ASN A 430 -6.16 0.90 11.58
N PRO A 431 -6.20 1.24 12.88
CA PRO A 431 -5.12 1.99 13.53
C PRO A 431 -3.81 1.20 13.57
N ILE A 432 -2.70 1.91 13.54
CA ILE A 432 -1.43 1.37 14.03
C ILE A 432 -1.40 1.55 15.55
N MET A 433 -1.13 0.47 16.25
CA MET A 433 -1.09 0.40 17.71
C MET A 433 0.35 0.36 18.19
N TRP A 434 0.63 0.83 19.40
CA TRP A 434 1.93 0.71 20.04
C TRP A 434 1.80 0.07 21.43
N SER A 435 2.85 -0.60 21.89
CA SER A 435 2.97 -1.16 23.24
C SER A 435 4.44 -1.12 23.69
N VAL A 436 4.67 -1.08 25.01
CA VAL A 436 6.01 -1.00 25.59
C VAL A 436 6.27 -2.13 26.58
N SER A 437 7.46 -2.69 26.54
CA SER A 437 8.00 -3.59 27.56
C SER A 437 9.13 -2.92 28.35
N ARG A 438 9.17 -3.18 29.65
CA ARG A 438 10.19 -2.67 30.59
C ARG A 438 11.13 -3.76 31.12
N ASP A 439 10.89 -5.00 30.74
CA ASP A 439 11.51 -6.21 31.29
C ASP A 439 12.06 -7.12 30.18
N GLU A 440 12.60 -6.49 29.13
CA GLU A 440 13.18 -7.16 27.97
C GLU A 440 12.23 -8.14 27.27
N GLY A 441 10.98 -7.70 27.09
CA GLY A 441 9.98 -8.40 26.29
C GLY A 441 9.19 -9.47 27.03
N ALA A 442 9.35 -9.62 28.34
CA ALA A 442 8.60 -10.61 29.13
C ALA A 442 7.15 -10.20 29.36
N THR A 443 6.91 -8.92 29.66
CA THR A 443 5.57 -8.33 29.77
C THR A 443 5.46 -7.05 28.94
N TRP A 444 4.23 -6.71 28.55
CA TRP A 444 3.91 -5.60 27.67
C TRP A 444 2.75 -4.78 28.24
N SER A 445 2.77 -3.47 28.04
CA SER A 445 1.65 -2.60 28.36
C SER A 445 0.45 -2.88 27.45
N GLU A 446 -0.75 -2.49 27.89
CA GLU A 446 -1.91 -2.50 26.99
C GLU A 446 -1.64 -1.67 25.72
N PRO A 447 -1.99 -2.19 24.51
CA PRO A 447 -1.75 -1.46 23.28
C PRO A 447 -2.58 -0.17 23.17
N ALA A 448 -1.93 0.93 22.79
CA ALA A 448 -2.57 2.21 22.57
C ALA A 448 -2.48 2.66 21.10
N ARG A 449 -3.41 3.50 20.65
CA ARG A 449 -3.42 4.03 19.27
C ARG A 449 -2.26 5.01 19.09
N THR A 450 -1.55 4.92 17.97
CA THR A 450 -0.55 5.91 17.56
C THR A 450 -1.17 7.21 17.05
N GLY A 451 -2.44 7.17 16.61
CA GLY A 451 -3.13 8.27 15.95
C GLY A 451 -3.01 8.23 14.42
N VAL A 452 -2.27 7.27 13.87
CA VAL A 452 -2.21 6.99 12.43
C VAL A 452 -2.76 5.60 12.11
N ALA A 453 -3.09 5.38 10.84
CA ALA A 453 -3.55 4.12 10.29
C ALA A 453 -2.65 3.73 9.10
N GLY A 454 -2.52 2.44 8.84
CA GLY A 454 -1.67 1.96 7.75
C GLY A 454 -1.28 0.50 7.88
N ALA A 455 -0.28 0.11 7.11
CA ALA A 455 0.23 -1.24 7.01
C ALA A 455 1.74 -1.31 7.32
N PHE A 456 2.13 -2.50 7.80
CA PHE A 456 3.48 -2.96 8.16
C PHE A 456 4.43 -1.88 8.70
N PRO A 457 4.15 -1.34 9.90
CA PRO A 457 4.97 -0.27 10.47
C PRO A 457 6.39 -0.75 10.82
N SER A 458 7.38 0.10 10.53
CA SER A 458 8.77 -0.12 10.92
C SER A 458 9.33 1.01 11.76
N LEU A 459 10.21 0.67 12.70
CA LEU A 459 10.82 1.60 13.63
C LEU A 459 12.32 1.78 13.39
N ALA A 460 12.74 3.04 13.40
CA ALA A 460 14.11 3.47 13.65
C ALA A 460 14.17 4.28 14.95
N VAL A 461 15.25 4.10 15.72
CA VAL A 461 15.58 4.94 16.88
C VAL A 461 16.85 5.68 16.53
N LEU A 462 16.77 7.01 16.53
CA LEU A 462 17.85 7.88 16.07
C LEU A 462 18.81 8.23 17.22
N PRO A 463 20.05 8.66 16.92
CA PRO A 463 21.03 9.00 17.96
C PRO A 463 20.58 10.10 18.93
N ASP A 464 19.68 10.99 18.50
CA ASP A 464 19.09 12.06 19.32
C ASP A 464 17.92 11.58 20.21
N GLY A 465 17.64 10.27 20.20
CA GLY A 465 16.57 9.64 20.96
C GLY A 465 15.17 9.74 20.34
N VAL A 466 15.03 10.36 19.16
CA VAL A 466 13.76 10.39 18.43
C VAL A 466 13.49 9.02 17.82
N ALA A 467 12.27 8.50 18.03
CA ALA A 467 11.77 7.34 17.31
C ALA A 467 11.07 7.80 16.03
N VAL A 468 11.32 7.11 14.92
CA VAL A 468 10.63 7.32 13.65
C VAL A 468 9.93 6.04 13.27
N MET A 469 8.66 6.17 12.89
CA MET A 469 7.87 5.08 12.34
C MET A 469 7.62 5.33 10.87
N SER A 470 8.06 4.42 9.99
CA SER A 470 7.56 4.34 8.63
C SER A 470 6.34 3.43 8.58
N TYR A 471 5.40 3.73 7.71
CA TYR A 471 4.21 2.92 7.47
C TYR A 471 3.67 3.20 6.07
N GLY A 472 2.82 2.33 5.55
CA GLY A 472 2.21 2.56 4.24
C GLY A 472 0.71 2.35 4.18
N ARG A 473 0.15 2.45 2.96
CA ARG A 473 -1.29 2.50 2.65
C ARG A 473 -1.97 3.73 3.30
N PRO A 474 -2.16 4.82 2.52
CA PRO A 474 -2.20 4.82 1.07
C PRO A 474 -0.86 4.86 0.33
N GLY A 475 0.03 5.79 0.68
CA GLY A 475 1.37 5.89 0.09
C GLY A 475 2.45 5.34 1.02
N ALA A 476 3.67 5.84 0.91
CA ALA A 476 4.73 5.69 1.90
C ALA A 476 4.72 6.89 2.86
N MET A 477 4.72 6.62 4.17
CA MET A 477 4.55 7.61 5.22
C MET A 477 5.62 7.47 6.30
N ILE A 478 5.91 8.58 6.99
CA ILE A 478 6.63 8.57 8.27
C ILE A 478 5.91 9.41 9.32
N ALA A 479 6.14 9.09 10.59
CA ALA A 479 5.76 9.89 11.75
C ALA A 479 6.85 9.83 12.83
N PHE A 480 6.91 10.84 13.68
CA PHE A 480 7.99 11.01 14.66
C PHE A 480 7.45 10.92 16.09
N SER A 481 8.27 10.45 17.01
CA SER A 481 8.00 10.48 18.44
C SER A 481 9.24 10.91 19.21
N ALA A 482 9.12 12.00 19.97
CA ALA A 482 10.17 12.53 20.81
C ALA A 482 10.01 12.15 22.30
N ASP A 483 9.00 11.36 22.64
CA ASP A 483 8.63 10.98 24.01
C ASP A 483 8.63 9.45 24.23
N GLY A 484 9.45 8.74 23.46
CA GLY A 484 9.62 7.28 23.58
C GLY A 484 8.42 6.48 23.07
N GLY A 485 7.77 6.94 22.00
CA GLY A 485 6.68 6.24 21.31
C GLY A 485 5.28 6.49 21.88
N ARG A 486 5.13 7.39 22.86
CA ARG A 486 3.85 7.67 23.54
C ARG A 486 2.94 8.55 22.71
N THR A 487 3.53 9.54 22.03
CA THR A 487 2.84 10.37 21.05
C THR A 487 3.58 10.38 19.72
N TRP A 488 2.79 10.37 18.64
CA TRP A 488 3.28 10.40 17.27
C TRP A 488 2.79 11.67 16.58
N THR A 489 3.73 12.43 16.03
CA THR A 489 3.49 13.75 15.44
C THR A 489 4.15 13.84 14.07
N ASP A 490 3.95 14.97 13.40
CA ASP A 490 4.60 15.30 12.14
C ASP A 490 4.42 14.23 11.04
N PRO A 491 3.19 13.68 10.85
CA PRO A 491 2.95 12.75 9.78
C PRO A 491 3.37 13.39 8.45
N THR A 492 4.13 12.66 7.67
CA THR A 492 4.75 13.18 6.44
C THR A 492 4.61 12.14 5.35
N CYS A 493 4.05 12.57 4.21
CA CYS A 493 4.00 11.76 2.99
C CYS A 493 5.39 11.74 2.36
N VAL A 494 5.97 10.55 2.27
CA VAL A 494 7.22 10.32 1.54
C VAL A 494 6.91 10.17 0.04
N ASP A 495 5.89 9.39 -0.28
CA ASP A 495 5.41 9.22 -1.65
C ASP A 495 3.90 8.94 -1.61
N ALA A 496 3.11 9.61 -2.44
CA ALA A 496 1.65 9.44 -2.45
C ALA A 496 1.19 8.23 -3.27
N THR A 497 2.08 7.61 -4.05
CA THR A 497 1.79 6.48 -4.93
C THR A 497 1.47 5.23 -4.11
N PRO A 498 0.28 4.62 -4.30
CA PRO A 498 -0.04 3.37 -3.66
C PRO A 498 0.86 2.22 -4.05
N GLY A 499 0.92 1.19 -3.20
CA GLY A 499 1.69 -0.02 -3.44
C GLY A 499 1.31 -1.10 -2.44
N SER A 500 2.25 -1.97 -2.09
CA SER A 500 2.04 -2.95 -0.99
C SER A 500 1.81 -2.27 0.36
N GLY A 501 2.34 -1.05 0.55
CA GLY A 501 2.40 -0.36 1.84
C GLY A 501 3.51 -0.86 2.75
N TYR A 502 4.37 -1.76 2.29
CA TYR A 502 5.52 -2.21 3.04
C TYR A 502 6.61 -1.16 2.90
N THR A 503 7.08 -0.67 4.05
CA THR A 503 8.11 0.37 4.13
C THR A 503 9.17 -0.03 5.13
N ASP A 504 10.34 0.58 5.06
CA ASP A 504 11.33 0.57 6.14
C ASP A 504 12.03 1.92 6.23
N VAL A 505 12.58 2.23 7.40
CA VAL A 505 13.29 3.48 7.66
C VAL A 505 14.56 3.21 8.44
N VAL A 506 15.63 3.92 8.09
CA VAL A 506 16.92 3.87 8.79
C VAL A 506 17.55 5.27 8.84
N GLY A 507 18.23 5.59 9.94
CA GLY A 507 19.04 6.80 10.06
C GLY A 507 20.35 6.64 9.30
N VAL A 508 20.67 7.59 8.42
CA VAL A 508 21.89 7.56 7.58
C VAL A 508 22.85 8.71 7.89
N GLY A 509 22.46 9.59 8.81
CA GLY A 509 23.25 10.70 9.31
C GLY A 509 22.44 11.55 10.30
N PRO A 510 23.06 12.55 10.96
CA PRO A 510 22.34 13.50 11.81
C PRO A 510 21.25 14.22 11.00
N GLY A 511 19.99 14.11 11.44
CA GLY A 511 18.86 14.73 10.75
C GLY A 511 18.49 14.08 9.41
N GLU A 512 19.14 12.97 9.02
CA GLU A 512 18.93 12.32 7.71
C GLU A 512 18.43 10.89 7.85
N LEU A 513 17.38 10.57 7.09
CA LEU A 513 16.76 9.26 6.99
C LEU A 513 16.80 8.75 5.56
N LEU A 514 16.83 7.43 5.42
CA LEU A 514 16.52 6.72 4.19
C LEU A 514 15.24 5.91 4.41
N VAL A 515 14.27 6.11 3.52
CA VAL A 515 12.99 5.39 3.53
C VAL A 515 12.91 4.53 2.27
N GLY A 516 12.68 3.24 2.47
CA GLY A 516 12.42 2.29 1.39
C GLY A 516 10.96 1.91 1.33
N PHE A 517 10.41 1.80 0.12
CA PHE A 517 9.00 1.47 -0.09
C PHE A 517 8.75 0.85 -1.46
N GLY A 518 7.62 0.17 -1.63
CA GLY A 518 7.13 -0.27 -2.95
C GLY A 518 6.09 0.68 -3.51
N ALA A 519 6.19 1.03 -4.79
CA ALA A 519 5.22 1.84 -5.51
C ALA A 519 4.65 1.05 -6.70
N GLN A 520 3.33 1.14 -6.90
CA GLN A 520 2.62 0.51 -8.00
C GLN A 520 2.14 1.58 -8.97
N ASN A 521 2.47 1.40 -10.25
CA ASN A 521 2.17 2.34 -11.35
C ASN A 521 2.67 3.77 -11.06
N PHE A 522 3.84 3.88 -10.43
CA PHE A 522 4.54 5.14 -10.21
C PHE A 522 4.77 5.81 -11.57
N LEU A 523 4.38 7.08 -11.69
CA LEU A 523 4.57 7.85 -12.91
C LEU A 523 5.93 8.54 -12.84
N ASP A 524 6.86 8.19 -13.73
CA ASP A 524 8.10 8.92 -13.87
C ASP A 524 7.81 10.30 -14.48
N PRO A 525 8.08 11.41 -13.76
CA PRO A 525 7.80 12.76 -14.25
C PRO A 525 8.68 13.16 -15.45
N THR A 526 9.78 12.46 -15.70
CA THR A 526 10.75 12.73 -16.77
C THR A 526 10.34 12.04 -18.07
N THR A 527 9.95 10.76 -18.00
CA THR A 527 9.60 9.97 -19.20
C THR A 527 8.09 9.96 -19.47
N GLY A 528 7.26 10.18 -18.44
CA GLY A 528 5.81 10.04 -18.52
C GLY A 528 5.34 8.57 -18.53
N GLU A 529 6.24 7.62 -18.31
CA GLU A 529 5.92 6.19 -18.24
C GLU A 529 5.56 5.77 -16.81
N ARG A 530 4.84 4.66 -16.68
CA ARG A 530 4.47 4.08 -15.38
C ARG A 530 5.20 2.79 -15.10
N ASP A 531 5.76 2.68 -13.92
CA ASP A 531 6.46 1.49 -13.45
C ASP A 531 5.93 0.97 -12.11
N SER A 532 6.28 -0.25 -11.75
CA SER A 532 5.99 -0.81 -10.42
C SER A 532 7.25 -1.46 -9.87
N MET A 533 7.83 -0.85 -8.84
CA MET A 533 9.11 -1.27 -8.28
C MET A 533 9.31 -0.78 -6.85
N LEU A 534 10.37 -1.29 -6.22
CA LEU A 534 10.88 -0.76 -4.97
C LEU A 534 11.67 0.53 -5.24
N ARG A 535 11.50 1.51 -4.34
CA ARG A 535 12.08 2.84 -4.42
C ARG A 535 12.71 3.25 -3.09
N LEU A 536 13.62 4.21 -3.15
CA LEU A 536 14.27 4.83 -2.01
C LEU A 536 14.03 6.34 -2.03
N ALA A 537 13.73 6.94 -0.88
CA ALA A 537 13.68 8.39 -0.71
C ALA A 537 14.51 8.81 0.49
N ARG A 538 15.25 9.92 0.32
CA ARG A 538 15.93 10.58 1.44
C ARG A 538 15.01 11.58 2.08
N VAL A 539 15.06 11.64 3.41
CA VAL A 539 14.28 12.60 4.19
C VAL A 539 15.21 13.33 5.14
N ARG A 540 15.12 14.66 5.15
CA ARG A 540 15.76 15.52 6.16
C ARG A 540 14.73 16.00 7.16
N TYR A 541 15.09 16.00 8.44
CA TYR A 541 14.24 16.53 9.49
C TYR A 541 15.04 17.41 10.45
N GLU A 542 14.42 18.50 10.90
CA GLU A 542 14.99 19.45 11.86
C GLU A 542 13.92 19.84 12.89
N ARG A 543 14.29 19.93 14.17
CA ARG A 543 13.38 20.44 15.20
C ARG A 543 13.14 21.93 14.96
N GLU A 544 11.88 22.33 14.82
CA GLU A 544 11.53 23.75 14.79
C GLU A 544 11.75 24.32 16.20
N THR A 545 12.59 25.35 16.32
CA THR A 545 12.68 26.15 17.54
C THR A 545 11.31 26.78 17.78
N ALA A 546 10.85 26.74 19.04
CA ALA A 546 9.51 27.20 19.40
C ALA A 546 9.21 28.58 18.78
N ARG A 547 8.17 28.66 17.94
CA ARG A 547 7.70 29.94 17.39
C ARG A 547 7.42 30.86 18.58
N LYS A 548 8.16 31.98 18.68
CA LYS A 548 7.77 33.08 19.59
C LYS A 548 6.34 33.45 19.18
N LYS A 549 5.41 33.31 20.12
CA LYS A 549 4.00 33.66 19.94
C LYS A 549 3.84 35.13 19.58
#